data_AF-A0A1B8FNW1-F1
#
_entry.id   AF-A0A1B8FNW1-F1
#
_cell.length_a   1.000
_cell.length_b   1.000
_cell.length_c   1.000
_cell.angle_alpha   90.00
_cell.angle_beta   90.00
_cell.angle_gamma   90.00
#
_symmetry.space_group_name_H-M   'P 1'
#
loop_
_entity.id
_entity.type
_entity.pdbx_description
1 polymer ?
#
loop_
_entity_poly.entity_id
_entity_poly.type
_entity_poly.pdbx_seq_one_letter_code
_entity_poly.pdbx_strand_id
1 'polypeptide(L)'
;MTTVTTFHLFPHLPFELRLKVWEHALSEPRTVIISCQRERLDRERRFAKAFTSSTPPPPLLHTNHESRYESRALSLYTPSFKTDTSPNYTYISFSRDTIKCLDSVLEYMSPFEISSIQRLVLEVKDAEYFGHFHMDAIKNMENIKEVTMLAKAGEVDYIWNRAERWVESLTRDFRSAQFDNPGWVCPRVRIFHRENGEVKREIAGGSLIEGWCDGDEVPEDLFSTVFPNGFHGAMV
;
A
#
# COMPACT_ATOMS: atom_id res chain seq x y z
N MET A 1 0.88 4.09 42.51
CA MET A 1 1.69 3.32 41.55
C MET A 1 2.79 4.25 41.05
N THR A 2 4.05 4.01 41.41
CA THR A 2 5.20 4.81 40.93
C THR A 2 5.61 4.31 39.56
N THR A 3 5.31 5.08 38.51
CA THR A 3 5.79 4.80 37.16
C THR A 3 7.29 5.10 37.09
N VAL A 4 8.11 4.10 36.81
CA VAL A 4 9.53 4.30 36.51
C VAL A 4 9.61 5.00 35.15
N THR A 5 10.03 6.27 35.15
CA THR A 5 10.07 7.12 33.95
C THR A 5 11.40 7.02 33.19
N THR A 6 12.43 6.42 33.78
CA THR A 6 13.79 6.38 33.22
C THR A 6 14.43 5.00 33.36
N PHE A 7 15.06 4.52 32.28
CA PHE A 7 15.82 3.27 32.25
C PHE A 7 17.32 3.56 32.10
N HIS A 8 18.08 3.45 33.20
CA HIS A 8 19.50 3.81 33.24
C HIS A 8 20.46 2.65 32.92
N LEU A 9 19.96 1.43 32.72
CA LEU A 9 20.82 0.26 32.51
C LEU A 9 21.24 0.10 31.05
N PHE A 10 20.53 0.69 30.09
CA PHE A 10 20.85 0.56 28.67
C PHE A 10 22.28 1.02 28.32
N PRO A 11 22.77 2.20 28.79
CA PRO A 11 24.13 2.64 28.50
C PRO A 11 25.23 1.77 29.13
N HIS A 12 24.89 0.96 30.14
CA HIS A 12 25.83 0.05 30.80
C HIS A 12 26.05 -1.25 30.03
N LEU A 13 25.26 -1.50 28.97
CA LEU A 13 25.46 -2.64 28.11
C LEU A 13 26.72 -2.46 27.24
N PRO A 14 27.49 -3.54 26.99
CA PRO A 14 28.52 -3.56 25.96
C PRO A 14 27.98 -3.00 24.63
N PHE A 15 28.83 -2.27 23.92
CA PHE A 15 28.46 -1.60 22.67
C PHE A 15 27.82 -2.56 21.66
N GLU A 16 28.37 -3.76 21.51
CA GLU A 16 27.84 -4.81 20.64
C GLU A 16 26.39 -5.20 20.97
N LEU A 17 26.05 -5.27 22.26
CA LEU A 17 24.68 -5.57 22.68
C LEU A 17 23.74 -4.39 22.43
N ARG A 18 24.20 -3.15 22.63
CA ARG A 18 23.41 -1.96 22.30
C ARG A 18 23.09 -1.90 20.81
N LEU A 19 24.07 -2.15 19.94
CA LEU A 19 23.86 -2.22 18.50
C LEU A 19 22.83 -3.29 18.12
N LYS A 20 22.94 -4.51 18.68
CA LYS A 20 21.95 -5.57 18.44
C LYS A 20 20.54 -5.19 18.88
N VAL A 21 20.40 -4.51 20.02
CA VAL A 21 19.09 -4.02 20.48
C VAL A 21 18.54 -2.99 19.50
N TRP A 22 19.37 -2.06 19.02
CA TRP A 22 18.90 -1.07 18.05
C TRP A 22 18.56 -1.68 16.69
N GLU A 23 19.37 -2.61 16.19
CA GLU A 23 19.07 -3.36 14.95
C GLU A 23 17.74 -4.10 15.05
N HIS A 24 17.49 -4.73 16.21
CA HIS A 24 16.23 -5.41 16.46
C HIS A 24 15.06 -4.44 16.49
N ALA A 25 15.15 -3.34 17.25
CA ALA A 25 14.13 -2.31 17.30
C ALA A 25 13.86 -1.68 15.92
N LEU A 26 14.88 -1.57 15.08
CA LEU A 26 14.77 -1.04 13.73
C LEU A 26 14.06 -2.01 12.78
N SER A 27 14.15 -3.31 13.06
CA SER A 27 13.56 -4.40 12.26
C SER A 27 12.05 -4.55 12.44
N GLU A 28 11.47 -3.92 13.46
CA GLU A 28 10.04 -4.01 13.72
C GLU A 28 9.22 -3.39 12.58
N PRO A 29 8.34 -4.16 11.92
CA PRO A 29 7.48 -3.62 10.89
C PRO A 29 6.42 -2.71 11.51
N ARG A 30 6.07 -1.64 10.79
CA ARG A 30 4.99 -0.73 11.18
C ARG A 30 4.12 -0.37 9.99
N THR A 31 2.88 0.01 10.30
CA THR A 31 1.95 0.56 9.31
C THR A 31 1.90 2.07 9.46
N VAL A 32 2.24 2.79 8.39
CA VAL A 32 2.21 4.25 8.35
C VAL A 32 0.92 4.68 7.66
N ILE A 33 0.04 5.35 8.40
CA ILE A 33 -1.24 5.82 7.90
C ILE A 33 -1.05 7.18 7.23
N ILE A 34 -1.25 7.25 5.91
CA ILE A 34 -1.12 8.47 5.11
C ILE A 34 -2.50 8.99 4.73
N SER A 35 -2.74 10.25 5.05
CA SER A 35 -3.93 11.01 4.67
C SER A 35 -3.54 12.19 3.79
N CYS A 36 -4.38 12.53 2.82
CA CYS A 36 -4.15 13.66 1.91
C CYS A 36 -5.21 14.74 2.15
N GLN A 37 -4.76 15.93 2.54
CA GLN A 37 -5.58 17.13 2.55
C GLN A 37 -5.64 17.69 1.13
N ARG A 38 -6.84 17.70 0.57
CA ARG A 38 -7.10 18.15 -0.80
C ARG A 38 -7.64 19.57 -0.79
N GLU A 39 -7.19 20.38 -1.73
CA GLU A 39 -7.71 21.73 -1.95
C GLU A 39 -8.09 21.89 -3.42
N ARG A 40 -9.09 22.75 -3.68
CA ARG A 40 -9.51 23.08 -5.05
C ARG A 40 -8.72 24.29 -5.52
N LEU A 41 -8.06 24.15 -6.66
CA LEU A 41 -7.46 25.30 -7.36
C LEU A 41 -8.54 26.05 -8.16
N ASP A 42 -9.46 25.31 -8.78
CA ASP A 42 -10.65 25.83 -9.47
C ASP A 42 -11.79 24.78 -9.43
N ARG A 43 -12.91 25.02 -10.12
CA ARG A 43 -14.08 24.12 -10.17
C ARG A 43 -13.73 22.69 -10.59
N GLU A 44 -12.74 22.53 -11.47
CA GLU A 44 -12.36 21.23 -12.05
C GLU A 44 -11.08 20.63 -11.45
N ARG A 45 -10.16 21.47 -10.94
CA ARG A 45 -8.81 21.01 -10.56
C ARG A 45 -8.65 20.93 -9.04
N ARG A 46 -8.32 19.75 -8.54
CA ARG A 46 -7.91 19.50 -7.15
C ARG A 46 -6.42 19.20 -7.08
N PHE A 47 -5.78 19.63 -6.02
CA PHE A 47 -4.38 19.30 -5.73
C PHE A 47 -4.22 18.86 -4.28
N ALA A 48 -3.15 18.14 -4.00
CA ALA A 48 -2.76 17.81 -2.64
C ALA A 48 -2.11 19.03 -1.98
N LYS A 49 -2.80 19.61 -1.00
CA LYS A 49 -2.28 20.69 -0.16
C LYS A 49 -1.23 20.18 0.81
N ALA A 50 -1.52 19.07 1.47
CA ALA A 50 -0.61 18.47 2.43
C ALA A 50 -0.88 16.98 2.56
N PHE A 51 0.16 16.21 2.77
CA PHE A 51 0.03 14.88 3.35
C PHE A 51 0.21 14.96 4.86
N THR A 52 -0.56 14.15 5.57
CA THR A 52 -0.53 14.05 7.02
C THR A 52 -0.49 12.60 7.43
N SER A 53 0.12 12.32 8.57
CA SER A 53 0.17 10.99 9.15
C SER A 53 -0.22 11.06 10.62
N SER A 54 -1.10 10.15 11.03
CA SER A 54 -1.41 9.93 12.46
C SER A 54 -0.39 9.01 13.13
N THR A 55 0.47 8.36 12.34
CA THR A 55 1.50 7.46 12.85
C THR A 55 2.69 8.28 13.35
N PRO A 56 3.14 8.08 14.60
CA PRO A 56 4.28 8.83 15.13
C PRO A 56 5.57 8.51 14.35
N PRO A 57 6.54 9.45 14.32
CA PRO A 57 7.86 9.20 13.76
C PRO A 57 8.53 7.98 14.42
N PRO A 58 9.40 7.24 13.70
CA PRO A 58 10.14 6.13 14.29
C PRO A 58 10.86 6.56 15.58
N PRO A 59 10.64 5.89 16.73
CA PRO A 59 11.25 6.28 18.00
C PRO A 59 12.78 6.37 17.93
N LEU A 60 13.41 5.52 17.10
CA LEU A 60 14.86 5.48 16.92
C LEU A 60 15.46 6.77 16.34
N LEU A 61 14.67 7.58 15.63
CA LEU A 61 15.14 8.89 15.14
C LEU A 61 15.22 9.94 16.26
N HIS A 62 14.51 9.72 17.38
CA HIS A 62 14.35 10.70 18.45
C HIS A 62 14.87 10.25 19.81
N THR A 63 15.29 8.98 19.97
CA THR A 63 15.72 8.45 21.27
C THR A 63 17.07 9.01 21.72
N ASN A 64 18.15 8.81 20.96
CA ASN A 64 19.46 9.39 21.25
C ASN A 64 20.36 9.43 19.99
N HIS A 65 21.61 9.89 20.13
CA HIS A 65 22.57 9.95 19.02
C HIS A 65 22.93 8.55 18.49
N GLU A 66 23.11 7.57 19.38
CA GLU A 66 23.46 6.20 19.03
C GLU A 66 22.36 5.53 18.20
N SER A 67 21.09 5.65 18.64
CA SER A 67 19.96 5.13 17.90
C SER A 67 19.80 5.83 16.54
N ARG A 68 20.10 7.13 16.46
CA ARG A 68 19.92 7.89 15.22
C ARG A 68 20.98 7.55 14.16
N TYR A 69 22.25 7.48 14.56
CA TYR A 69 23.40 7.34 13.65
C TYR A 69 23.99 5.93 13.64
N GLU A 70 24.34 5.39 14.80
CA GLU A 70 25.04 4.10 14.91
C GLU A 70 24.12 2.94 14.53
N SER A 71 22.82 3.03 14.84
CA SER A 71 21.85 2.02 14.39
C SER A 71 21.42 2.15 12.93
N ARG A 72 22.01 3.08 12.17
CA ARG A 72 21.72 3.27 10.74
C ARG A 72 20.29 3.79 10.44
N ALA A 73 19.51 4.19 11.45
CA ALA A 73 18.13 4.68 11.31
C ALA A 73 18.00 5.82 10.29
N LEU A 74 18.90 6.81 10.30
CA LEU A 74 18.86 7.93 9.33
C LEU A 74 19.07 7.51 7.87
N SER A 75 19.75 6.39 7.62
CA SER A 75 19.94 5.91 6.23
C SER A 75 18.77 5.05 5.74
N LEU A 76 17.94 4.54 6.66
CA LEU A 76 16.79 3.69 6.33
C LEU A 76 15.50 4.49 6.16
N TYR A 77 15.37 5.61 6.88
CA TYR A 77 14.18 6.44 6.86
C TYR A 77 14.42 7.74 6.10
N THR A 78 13.65 7.94 5.04
CA THR A 78 13.71 9.15 4.21
C THR A 78 12.47 10.00 4.46
N PRO A 79 12.60 11.34 4.53
CA PRO A 79 11.46 12.24 4.50
C PRO A 79 10.70 12.11 3.17
N SER A 80 9.46 11.63 3.21
CA SER A 80 8.56 11.45 2.06
C SER A 80 7.23 12.17 2.29
N PHE A 81 6.37 12.20 1.26
CA PHE A 81 5.07 12.86 1.27
C PHE A 81 5.15 14.37 1.47
N LYS A 82 6.12 15.00 0.80
CA LYS A 82 6.28 16.44 0.73
C LYS A 82 5.42 17.02 -0.39
N THR A 83 4.82 18.16 -0.14
CA THR A 83 4.14 18.96 -1.17
C THR A 83 4.80 20.33 -1.26
N ASP A 84 4.69 20.99 -2.41
CA ASP A 84 5.21 22.36 -2.57
C ASP A 84 4.47 23.37 -1.68
N THR A 85 3.27 23.01 -1.24
CA THR A 85 2.35 23.86 -0.47
C THR A 85 2.41 23.63 1.04
N SER A 86 3.10 22.58 1.50
CA SER A 86 3.24 22.28 2.93
C SER A 86 4.62 21.70 3.25
N PRO A 87 5.33 22.23 4.27
CA PRO A 87 6.64 21.70 4.68
C PRO A 87 6.55 20.36 5.43
N ASN A 88 5.36 19.77 5.49
CA ASN A 88 5.11 18.53 6.23
C ASN A 88 5.73 17.35 5.47
N TYR A 89 6.27 16.40 6.22
CA TYR A 89 6.79 15.15 5.69
C TYR A 89 6.63 14.05 6.73
N THR A 90 6.67 12.81 6.24
CA THR A 90 6.67 11.62 7.09
C THR A 90 7.95 10.84 6.81
N TYR A 91 8.68 10.47 7.86
CA TYR A 91 9.83 9.57 7.74
C TYR A 91 9.34 8.17 7.40
N ILE A 92 9.80 7.63 6.27
CA ILE A 92 9.35 6.35 5.74
C ILE A 92 10.55 5.51 5.29
N SER A 93 10.48 4.23 5.61
CA SER A 93 11.35 3.22 5.02
C SER A 93 10.53 2.34 4.10
N PHE A 94 10.51 2.60 2.79
CA PHE A 94 9.65 1.88 1.84
C PHE A 94 9.92 0.36 1.79
N SER A 95 11.12 -0.07 2.18
CA SER A 95 11.48 -1.49 2.27
C SER A 95 10.84 -2.22 3.47
N ARG A 96 10.48 -1.49 4.53
CA ARG A 96 10.01 -2.05 5.81
C ARG A 96 8.57 -1.63 6.13
N ASP A 97 8.28 -0.35 5.97
CA ASP A 97 6.99 0.22 6.30
C ASP A 97 5.90 -0.28 5.34
N THR A 98 4.72 -0.52 5.89
CA THR A 98 3.50 -0.72 5.11
C THR A 98 2.74 0.59 5.06
N ILE A 99 2.46 1.09 3.85
CA ILE A 99 1.69 2.33 3.68
C ILE A 99 0.20 1.99 3.73
N LYS A 100 -0.55 2.68 4.58
CA LYS A 100 -2.01 2.55 4.67
C LYS A 100 -2.67 3.87 4.30
N CYS A 101 -3.59 3.86 3.33
CA CYS A 101 -4.32 5.07 2.94
C CYS A 101 -5.68 4.72 2.30
N LEU A 102 -6.51 5.73 2.08
CA LEU A 102 -7.67 5.60 1.18
C LEU A 102 -7.17 5.41 -0.25
N ASP A 103 -7.92 4.68 -1.07
CA ASP A 103 -7.67 4.48 -2.51
C ASP A 103 -7.42 5.80 -3.28
N SER A 104 -8.27 6.79 -3.05
CA SER A 104 -8.20 8.11 -3.67
C SER A 104 -6.99 8.96 -3.26
N VAL A 105 -6.14 8.49 -2.32
CA VAL A 105 -4.86 9.15 -2.01
C VAL A 105 -3.81 8.85 -3.08
N LEU A 106 -3.92 7.70 -3.77
CA LEU A 106 -2.94 7.27 -4.77
C LEU A 106 -2.78 8.28 -5.92
N GLU A 107 -3.88 8.90 -6.36
CA GLU A 107 -3.89 9.91 -7.43
C GLU A 107 -3.02 11.14 -7.16
N TYR A 108 -2.67 11.37 -5.90
CA TYR A 108 -1.92 12.55 -5.48
C TYR A 108 -0.46 12.25 -5.13
N MET A 109 -0.08 10.97 -5.04
CA MET A 109 1.30 10.60 -4.71
C MET A 109 2.22 10.93 -5.89
N SER A 110 3.45 11.32 -5.57
CA SER A 110 4.46 11.54 -6.60
C SER A 110 4.85 10.22 -7.27
N PRO A 111 5.35 10.25 -8.53
CA PRO A 111 5.84 9.04 -9.20
C PRO A 111 6.92 8.30 -8.39
N PHE A 112 7.77 9.05 -7.66
CA PHE A 112 8.77 8.48 -6.76
C PHE A 112 8.16 7.68 -5.61
N GLU A 113 7.10 8.19 -4.99
CA GLU A 113 6.41 7.48 -3.91
C GLU A 113 5.71 6.24 -4.44
N ILE A 114 4.97 6.38 -5.55
CA ILE A 114 4.30 5.26 -6.22
C ILE A 114 5.28 4.14 -6.56
N SER A 115 6.42 4.45 -7.18
CA SER A 115 7.41 3.42 -7.56
C SER A 115 8.14 2.83 -6.36
N SER A 116 8.30 3.56 -5.26
CA SER A 116 9.07 3.11 -4.10
C SER A 116 8.31 2.16 -3.17
N ILE A 117 6.98 2.28 -3.09
CA ILE A 117 6.14 1.51 -2.14
C ILE A 117 6.21 0.01 -2.41
N GLN A 118 6.52 -0.78 -1.38
CA GLN A 118 6.58 -2.26 -1.47
C GLN A 118 5.38 -2.97 -0.85
N ARG A 119 4.75 -2.37 0.17
CA ARG A 119 3.59 -2.94 0.88
C ARG A 119 2.54 -1.86 1.08
N LEU A 120 1.33 -2.13 0.60
CA LEU A 120 0.24 -1.18 0.58
C LEU A 120 -1.02 -1.78 1.20
N VAL A 121 -1.73 -0.99 2.00
CA VAL A 121 -3.06 -1.28 2.53
C VAL A 121 -4.00 -0.18 2.05
N LEU A 122 -4.93 -0.51 1.16
CA LEU A 122 -5.91 0.42 0.62
C LEU A 122 -7.25 0.25 1.30
N GLU A 123 -7.78 1.34 1.82
CA GLU A 123 -9.19 1.43 2.18
C GLU A 123 -9.98 1.83 0.92
N VAL A 124 -10.59 0.83 0.29
CA VAL A 124 -11.28 0.96 -1.01
C VAL A 124 -12.70 1.46 -0.82
N LYS A 125 -12.98 2.71 -1.14
CA LYS A 125 -14.30 3.31 -0.91
C LYS A 125 -15.37 2.67 -1.81
N ASP A 126 -15.03 2.46 -3.07
CA ASP A 126 -15.94 1.91 -4.08
C ASP A 126 -15.22 0.83 -4.89
N ALA A 127 -15.62 -0.42 -4.68
CA ALA A 127 -15.03 -1.57 -5.34
C ALA A 127 -15.45 -1.71 -6.80
N GLU A 128 -16.55 -1.10 -7.24
CA GLU A 128 -17.02 -1.21 -8.62
C GLU A 128 -16.24 -0.27 -9.56
N TYR A 129 -15.79 0.86 -9.04
CA TYR A 129 -15.02 1.86 -9.79
C TYR A 129 -13.51 1.80 -9.56
N PHE A 130 -13.05 0.96 -8.64
CA PHE A 130 -11.64 0.86 -8.26
C PHE A 130 -10.72 0.66 -9.48
N GLY A 131 -11.03 -0.33 -10.33
CA GLY A 131 -10.26 -0.63 -11.53
C GLY A 131 -10.07 0.57 -12.45
N HIS A 132 -11.12 1.37 -12.64
CA HIS A 132 -11.11 2.51 -13.56
C HIS A 132 -10.26 3.69 -13.07
N PHE A 133 -10.22 3.96 -11.75
CA PHE A 133 -9.55 5.14 -11.22
C PHE A 133 -8.16 4.87 -10.63
N HIS A 134 -7.91 3.64 -10.17
CA HIS A 134 -6.75 3.37 -9.31
C HIS A 134 -5.85 2.23 -9.80
N MET A 135 -6.29 1.43 -10.78
CA MET A 135 -5.48 0.31 -11.26
C MET A 135 -4.21 0.79 -11.96
N ASP A 136 -4.26 1.89 -12.70
CA ASP A 136 -3.06 2.48 -13.33
C ASP A 136 -2.00 2.86 -12.30
N ALA A 137 -2.42 3.41 -11.15
CA ALA A 137 -1.50 3.73 -10.07
C ALA A 137 -0.80 2.48 -9.53
N ILE A 138 -1.52 1.35 -9.36
CA ILE A 138 -0.93 0.09 -8.91
C ILE A 138 0.01 -0.51 -9.95
N LYS A 139 -0.36 -0.51 -11.23
CA LYS A 139 0.50 -1.01 -12.32
C LYS A 139 1.83 -0.26 -12.40
N ASN A 140 1.83 1.03 -12.06
CA ASN A 140 3.02 1.87 -12.03
C ASN A 140 3.90 1.70 -10.77
N MET A 141 3.51 0.88 -9.80
CA MET A 141 4.31 0.63 -8.60
C MET A 141 5.37 -0.45 -8.88
N GLU A 142 6.54 -0.06 -9.36
CA GLU A 142 7.60 -1.01 -9.78
C GLU A 142 8.07 -1.95 -8.66
N ASN A 143 8.08 -1.50 -7.41
CA ASN A 143 8.58 -2.27 -6.28
C ASN A 143 7.48 -2.93 -5.43
N ILE A 144 6.21 -2.86 -5.86
CA ILE A 144 5.10 -3.40 -5.08
C ILE A 144 5.19 -4.93 -4.97
N LYS A 145 5.03 -5.44 -3.75
CA LYS A 145 5.07 -6.87 -3.44
C LYS A 145 3.75 -7.36 -2.87
N GLU A 146 3.13 -6.52 -2.05
CA GLU A 146 1.89 -6.87 -1.35
C GLU A 146 0.90 -5.72 -1.37
N VAL A 147 -0.34 -6.02 -1.76
CA VAL A 147 -1.47 -5.10 -1.70
C VAL A 147 -2.57 -5.74 -0.87
N THR A 148 -3.00 -5.04 0.19
CA THR A 148 -4.12 -5.43 1.02
C THR A 148 -5.28 -4.48 0.77
N MET A 149 -6.44 -5.01 0.38
CA MET A 149 -7.63 -4.26 0.04
C MET A 149 -8.65 -4.38 1.17
N LEU A 150 -8.98 -3.28 1.83
CA LEU A 150 -10.02 -3.18 2.87
C LEU A 150 -11.28 -2.57 2.26
N ALA A 151 -12.19 -3.43 1.79
CA ALA A 151 -13.45 -3.04 1.17
C ALA A 151 -14.64 -3.55 1.96
N LYS A 152 -15.80 -2.99 1.68
CA LYS A 152 -17.09 -3.51 2.12
C LYS A 152 -18.08 -3.39 0.98
N ALA A 153 -19.22 -4.05 1.14
CA ALA A 153 -20.33 -3.88 0.22
C ALA A 153 -20.81 -2.41 0.21
N GLY A 154 -21.27 -1.93 -0.94
CA GLY A 154 -21.60 -0.52 -1.13
C GLY A 154 -22.77 -0.09 -0.23
N GLU A 155 -22.92 1.21 0.01
CA GLU A 155 -24.09 1.72 0.76
C GLU A 155 -25.42 1.40 0.06
N VAL A 156 -25.37 1.17 -1.26
CA VAL A 156 -26.50 0.77 -2.10
C VAL A 156 -26.34 -0.71 -2.49
N ASP A 157 -26.33 -1.59 -1.50
CA ASP A 157 -26.58 -3.00 -1.74
C ASP A 157 -28.05 -3.19 -2.09
N TYR A 158 -28.38 -3.15 -3.39
CA TYR A 158 -29.68 -3.61 -3.86
C TYR A 158 -29.89 -5.05 -3.35
N ILE A 159 -31.09 -5.36 -2.88
CA ILE A 159 -31.46 -6.65 -2.22
C ILE A 159 -31.18 -7.90 -3.10
N TRP A 160 -30.87 -7.71 -4.39
CA TRP A 160 -30.51 -8.75 -5.36
C TRP A 160 -28.99 -8.84 -5.64
N ASN A 161 -28.18 -7.94 -5.08
CA ASN A 161 -26.73 -7.94 -5.20
C ASN A 161 -26.17 -9.02 -4.26
N ARG A 162 -25.47 -10.02 -4.82
CA ARG A 162 -24.78 -11.05 -4.01
C ARG A 162 -23.87 -10.35 -3.00
N ALA A 163 -23.91 -10.81 -1.75
CA ALA A 163 -23.19 -10.28 -0.58
C ALA A 163 -21.65 -10.11 -0.76
N GLU A 164 -21.08 -10.51 -1.89
CA GLU A 164 -19.64 -10.47 -2.19
C GLU A 164 -19.32 -9.90 -3.59
N ARG A 165 -20.25 -9.19 -4.25
CA ARG A 165 -19.99 -8.59 -5.57
C ARG A 165 -18.77 -7.67 -5.59
N TRP A 166 -18.54 -6.92 -4.51
CA TRP A 166 -17.34 -6.09 -4.35
C TRP A 166 -16.04 -6.90 -4.38
N VAL A 167 -16.04 -8.14 -3.87
CA VAL A 167 -14.90 -9.07 -3.94
C VAL A 167 -14.69 -9.51 -5.39
N GLU A 168 -15.78 -9.85 -6.09
CA GLU A 168 -15.73 -10.24 -7.50
C GLU A 168 -15.21 -9.09 -8.39
N SER A 169 -15.69 -7.87 -8.19
CA SER A 169 -15.24 -6.67 -8.92
C SER A 169 -13.73 -6.45 -8.74
N LEU A 170 -13.24 -6.40 -7.50
CA LEU A 170 -11.82 -6.22 -7.24
C LEU A 170 -10.98 -7.37 -7.81
N THR A 171 -11.44 -8.62 -7.64
CA THR A 171 -10.75 -9.79 -8.20
C THR A 171 -10.67 -9.70 -9.72
N ARG A 172 -11.75 -9.25 -10.37
CA ARG A 172 -11.81 -9.06 -11.81
C ARG A 172 -10.83 -7.97 -12.25
N ASP A 173 -10.78 -6.83 -11.57
CA ASP A 173 -9.90 -5.73 -11.95
C ASP A 173 -8.43 -6.17 -12.00
N PHE A 174 -7.95 -6.91 -10.99
CA PHE A 174 -6.59 -7.46 -10.99
C PHE A 174 -6.38 -8.51 -12.08
N ARG A 175 -7.35 -9.43 -12.29
CA ARG A 175 -7.26 -10.45 -13.34
C ARG A 175 -7.27 -9.85 -14.73
N SER A 176 -8.08 -8.83 -14.97
CA SER A 176 -8.10 -8.06 -16.21
C SER A 176 -6.76 -7.38 -16.43
N ALA A 177 -6.18 -6.73 -15.42
CA ALA A 177 -4.85 -6.13 -15.53
C ALA A 177 -3.75 -7.17 -15.84
N GLN A 178 -3.81 -8.37 -15.24
CA GLN A 178 -2.90 -9.47 -15.56
C GLN A 178 -3.10 -10.00 -16.99
N PHE A 179 -4.35 -10.07 -17.46
CA PHE A 179 -4.66 -10.52 -18.82
C PHE A 179 -4.23 -9.49 -19.88
N ASP A 180 -4.46 -8.20 -19.62
CA ASP A 180 -4.08 -7.10 -20.51
C ASP A 180 -2.55 -6.95 -20.63
N ASN A 181 -1.82 -7.32 -19.58
CA ASN A 181 -0.36 -7.38 -19.58
C ASN A 181 0.13 -8.66 -18.86
N PRO A 182 0.26 -9.79 -19.58
CA PRO A 182 0.70 -11.07 -19.01
C PRO A 182 2.09 -11.03 -18.36
N GLY A 183 2.95 -10.11 -18.81
CA GLY A 183 4.29 -9.88 -18.26
C GLY A 183 4.32 -9.01 -17.00
N TRP A 184 3.19 -8.38 -16.63
CA TRP A 184 3.10 -7.58 -15.43
C TRP A 184 3.31 -8.43 -14.18
N VAL A 185 4.30 -8.05 -13.35
CA VAL A 185 4.54 -8.69 -12.06
C VAL A 185 3.49 -8.21 -11.07
N CYS A 186 2.35 -8.91 -11.04
CA CYS A 186 1.25 -8.60 -10.14
C CYS A 186 1.70 -8.78 -8.68
N PRO A 187 1.40 -7.84 -7.75
CA PRO A 187 1.66 -8.06 -6.35
C PRO A 187 0.79 -9.18 -5.79
N ARG A 188 1.18 -9.75 -4.66
CA ARG A 188 0.28 -10.59 -3.88
C ARG A 188 -0.87 -9.73 -3.35
N VAL A 189 -2.11 -10.05 -3.74
CA VAL A 189 -3.29 -9.27 -3.33
C VAL A 189 -4.09 -10.04 -2.30
N ARG A 190 -4.44 -9.38 -1.20
CA ARG A 190 -5.36 -9.92 -0.18
C ARG A 190 -6.54 -8.98 -0.02
N ILE A 191 -7.75 -9.51 -0.18
CA ILE A 191 -8.99 -8.75 -0.04
C ILE A 191 -9.64 -9.12 1.30
N PHE A 192 -9.85 -8.12 2.13
CA PHE A 192 -10.47 -8.24 3.45
C PHE A 192 -11.76 -7.44 3.50
N HIS A 193 -12.73 -7.97 4.25
CA HIS A 193 -13.89 -7.20 4.65
C HIS A 193 -13.47 -6.16 5.71
N ARG A 194 -13.80 -4.90 5.46
CA ARG A 194 -13.27 -3.73 6.18
C ARG A 194 -13.54 -3.76 7.69
N GLU A 195 -14.73 -4.21 8.10
CA GLU A 195 -15.20 -4.03 9.49
C GLU A 195 -14.82 -5.19 10.40
N ASN A 196 -14.93 -6.42 9.91
CA ASN A 196 -14.64 -7.63 10.69
C ASN A 196 -13.22 -8.19 10.43
N GLY A 197 -12.51 -7.68 9.42
CA GLY A 197 -11.16 -8.13 9.08
C GLY A 197 -11.10 -9.56 8.51
N GLU A 198 -12.22 -10.08 8.00
CA GLU A 198 -12.28 -11.42 7.41
C GLU A 198 -11.62 -11.42 6.02
N VAL A 199 -10.74 -12.40 5.76
CA VAL A 199 -10.16 -12.61 4.43
C VAL A 199 -11.22 -13.16 3.50
N LYS A 200 -11.50 -12.45 2.40
CA LYS A 200 -12.48 -12.86 1.38
C LYS A 200 -11.84 -13.45 0.13
N ARG A 201 -10.66 -12.96 -0.26
CA ARG A 201 -9.93 -13.46 -1.43
C ARG A 201 -8.44 -13.26 -1.26
N GLU A 202 -7.67 -14.18 -1.84
CA GLU A 202 -6.24 -14.04 -2.06
C GLU A 202 -5.93 -14.30 -3.53
N ILE A 203 -5.11 -13.44 -4.13
CA ILE A 203 -4.58 -13.56 -5.49
C ILE A 203 -3.08 -13.74 -5.36
N ALA A 204 -2.56 -14.82 -5.93
CA ALA A 204 -1.12 -15.07 -5.97
C ALA A 204 -0.44 -13.96 -6.78
N GLY A 205 0.70 -13.49 -6.29
CA GLY A 205 1.54 -12.56 -7.04
C GLY A 205 2.35 -13.26 -8.13
N GLY A 206 2.94 -12.46 -9.01
CA GLY A 206 3.72 -12.91 -10.16
C GLY A 206 3.12 -12.49 -11.50
N SER A 207 3.89 -12.71 -12.57
CA SER A 207 3.43 -12.58 -13.95
C SER A 207 2.73 -13.85 -14.40
N LEU A 208 1.76 -13.73 -15.31
CA LEU A 208 1.14 -14.90 -15.95
C LEU A 208 2.12 -15.58 -16.90
N ILE A 209 2.92 -14.78 -17.61
CA ILE A 209 3.94 -15.24 -18.54
C ILE A 209 5.23 -14.48 -18.21
N GLU A 210 6.21 -15.20 -17.66
CA GLU A 210 7.49 -14.58 -17.32
C GLU A 210 8.21 -14.06 -18.57
N GLY A 211 8.60 -12.79 -18.54
CA GLY A 211 9.34 -12.15 -19.63
C GLY A 211 8.52 -11.72 -20.84
N TRP A 212 7.19 -11.86 -20.80
CA TRP A 212 6.30 -11.40 -21.86
C TRP A 212 6.40 -9.88 -22.05
N CYS A 213 6.54 -9.46 -23.30
CA CYS A 213 6.56 -8.07 -23.73
C CYS A 213 5.38 -7.79 -24.66
N ASP A 214 5.01 -6.51 -24.78
CA ASP A 214 3.96 -6.07 -25.71
C ASP A 214 4.32 -6.48 -27.16
N GLY A 215 3.42 -7.23 -27.79
CA GLY A 215 3.61 -7.83 -29.12
C GLY A 215 3.97 -9.32 -29.14
N ASP A 216 4.25 -9.93 -27.99
CA ASP A 216 4.46 -11.39 -27.88
C ASP A 216 3.15 -12.16 -28.00
N GLU A 217 3.20 -13.39 -28.54
CA GLU A 217 2.03 -14.25 -28.67
C GLU A 217 1.44 -14.61 -27.30
N VAL A 218 0.12 -14.44 -27.17
CA VAL A 218 -0.63 -14.82 -25.98
C VAL A 218 -1.21 -16.23 -26.20
N PRO A 219 -1.00 -17.19 -25.27
CA PRO A 219 -1.57 -18.53 -25.38
C PRO A 219 -3.10 -18.50 -25.50
N GLU A 220 -3.66 -19.29 -26.42
CA GLU A 220 -5.09 -19.32 -26.72
C GLU A 220 -5.96 -19.73 -25.50
N ASP A 221 -5.39 -20.51 -24.58
CA ASP A 221 -6.04 -20.99 -23.35
C ASP A 221 -5.93 -20.00 -22.18
N LEU A 222 -5.16 -18.92 -22.30
CA LEU A 222 -4.90 -17.97 -21.21
C LEU A 222 -6.21 -17.36 -20.68
N PHE A 223 -7.13 -17.01 -21.56
CA PHE A 223 -8.43 -16.44 -21.18
C PHE A 223 -9.21 -17.40 -20.28
N SER A 224 -9.25 -18.69 -20.64
CA SER A 224 -9.96 -19.72 -19.87
C SER A 224 -9.30 -19.99 -18.50
N THR A 225 -7.97 -19.82 -18.43
CA THR A 225 -7.18 -19.98 -17.21
C THR A 225 -7.42 -18.82 -16.23
N VAL A 226 -7.44 -17.58 -16.74
CA VAL A 226 -7.64 -16.37 -15.93
C VAL A 226 -9.12 -16.21 -15.52
N PHE A 227 -10.04 -16.55 -16.42
CA PHE A 227 -11.49 -16.42 -16.25
C PHE A 227 -12.24 -17.76 -16.40
N PRO A 228 -12.06 -18.71 -15.47
CA PRO A 228 -12.63 -20.06 -15.58
C PRO A 228 -14.17 -20.11 -15.55
N ASN A 229 -14.82 -19.09 -14.97
CA ASN A 229 -16.27 -18.96 -14.93
C ASN A 229 -16.81 -17.99 -16.00
N GLY A 230 -15.98 -17.64 -16.99
CA GLY A 230 -16.28 -16.64 -18.02
C GLY A 230 -16.30 -15.21 -17.49
N PHE A 231 -16.32 -14.26 -18.41
CA PHE A 231 -16.44 -12.83 -18.12
C PHE A 231 -17.93 -12.47 -17.96
N HIS A 232 -18.48 -12.58 -16.75
CA HIS A 232 -19.84 -12.10 -16.46
C HIS A 232 -19.80 -10.59 -16.20
N GLY A 233 -19.56 -9.82 -17.26
CA GLY A 233 -19.71 -8.37 -17.26
C GLY A 233 -20.98 -7.99 -17.99
N ALA A 234 -21.92 -7.35 -17.29
CA ALA A 234 -22.80 -6.40 -17.94
C ALA A 234 -21.89 -5.39 -18.65
N MET A 235 -21.93 -5.38 -19.98
CA MET A 235 -21.46 -4.23 -20.73
C MET A 235 -22.34 -3.04 -20.34
N VAL A 236 -21.67 -1.90 -20.14
CA VAL A 236 -22.17 -0.53 -19.90
C VAL A 236 -22.38 -0.16 -18.44
#